data_AF-A0A9D8MRW2-F1
#
_entry.id   AF-A0A9D8MRW2-F1
#
_cell.length_a   1.000
_cell.length_b   1.000
_cell.length_c   1.000
_cell.angle_alpha   90.00
_cell.angle_beta   90.00
_cell.angle_gamma   90.00
#
_symmetry.space_group_name_H-M   'P 1'
#
loop_
_entity.id
_entity.type
_entity.pdbx_description
1 polymer ?
#
loop_
_entity_poly.entity_id
_entity_poly.type
_entity_poly.pdbx_seq_one_letter_code
_entity_poly.pdbx_strand_id
1 'polypeptide(L)'
;MQILKFSPIFKPTLWGSETWVVSAVKGSESIATNGIDKGLTLPEIVARYEADFLGKKNYEKFGNDFPLLIKFIDARQDLSIQVHPDDALS
;
A
#
# COMPACT_ATOMS: atom_id res chain seq x y z
N MET A 1 16.21 -6.11 -13.61
CA MET A 1 15.24 -5.42 -12.73
C MET A 1 13.89 -5.45 -13.42
N GLN A 2 12.89 -6.11 -12.81
CA GLN A 2 11.52 -6.16 -13.35
C GLN A 2 10.67 -5.10 -12.63
N ILE A 3 9.85 -4.36 -13.38
CA ILE A 3 8.87 -3.44 -12.80
C ILE A 3 7.64 -4.25 -12.36
N LEU A 4 7.28 -4.17 -11.08
CA LEU A 4 6.02 -4.72 -10.56
C LEU A 4 4.85 -3.79 -10.89
N LYS A 5 3.74 -4.38 -11.31
CA LYS A 5 2.49 -3.69 -11.58
C LYS A 5 1.42 -4.23 -10.65
N PHE A 6 0.67 -3.34 -10.02
CA PHE A 6 -0.43 -3.71 -9.12
C PHE A 6 -1.78 -3.34 -9.71
N SER A 7 -2.79 -4.17 -9.44
CA SER A 7 -4.18 -3.78 -9.70
C SER A 7 -4.58 -2.71 -8.69
N PRO A 8 -5.14 -1.57 -9.13
CA PRO A 8 -5.66 -0.57 -8.21
C PRO A 8 -6.90 -1.09 -7.47
N ILE A 9 -7.04 -0.71 -6.21
CA ILE A 9 -8.23 -1.03 -5.40
C ILE A 9 -9.10 0.23 -5.36
N PHE A 10 -10.21 0.18 -6.08
CA PHE A 10 -11.17 1.28 -6.11
C PHE A 10 -12.13 1.20 -4.92
N LYS A 11 -12.30 2.30 -4.19
CA LYS A 11 -13.20 2.45 -3.05
C LYS A 11 -14.13 3.64 -3.29
N PRO A 12 -15.40 3.42 -3.67
CA PRO A 12 -16.36 4.50 -3.77
C PRO A 12 -16.74 5.01 -2.37
N THR A 13 -16.94 6.33 -2.25
CA THR A 13 -17.36 6.99 -1.01
C THR A 13 -18.54 7.93 -1.29
N LEU A 14 -19.18 8.46 -0.25
CA LEU A 14 -20.27 9.42 -0.43
C LEU A 14 -19.78 10.74 -1.07
N TRP A 15 -18.57 11.18 -0.72
CA TRP A 15 -17.97 12.44 -1.17
C TRP A 15 -17.20 12.31 -2.49
N GLY A 16 -17.07 11.10 -3.05
CA GLY A 16 -16.30 10.84 -4.27
C GLY A 16 -15.70 9.43 -4.29
N SER A 17 -14.37 9.32 -4.36
CA SER A 17 -13.71 8.01 -4.33
C SER A 17 -12.25 8.05 -3.88
N GLU A 18 -11.75 6.90 -3.43
CA GLU A 18 -10.34 6.62 -3.27
C GLU A 18 -9.92 5.50 -4.23
N THR A 19 -8.74 5.63 -4.83
CA THR A 19 -8.09 4.54 -5.56
C THR A 19 -6.76 4.24 -4.89
N TRP A 20 -6.67 3.10 -4.21
CA TRP A 20 -5.44 2.68 -3.54
C TRP A 20 -4.57 1.97 -4.57
N VAL A 21 -3.43 2.58 -4.88
CA VAL A 21 -2.53 2.11 -5.95
C VAL A 21 -1.37 1.29 -5.41
N VAL A 22 -1.00 1.52 -4.15
CA VAL A 22 -0.06 0.67 -3.39
C VAL A 22 -0.57 0.57 -1.96
N SER A 23 -0.87 -0.64 -1.52
CA SER A 23 -1.42 -0.90 -0.19
C SER A 23 -0.94 -2.24 0.35
N ALA A 24 -0.54 -2.24 1.62
CA ALA A 24 -0.32 -3.44 2.43
C ALA A 24 -1.33 -3.56 3.58
N VAL A 25 -2.38 -2.73 3.58
CA VAL A 25 -3.42 -2.77 4.60
C VAL A 25 -4.22 -4.07 4.48
N LYS A 26 -4.35 -4.78 5.60
CA LYS A 26 -5.05 -6.08 5.68
C LYS A 26 -6.46 -6.03 5.08
N GLY A 27 -6.77 -6.93 4.15
CA GLY A 27 -8.04 -6.99 3.43
C GLY A 27 -8.18 -5.95 2.31
N SER A 28 -7.13 -5.21 2.01
CA SER A 28 -7.04 -4.26 0.88
C SER A 28 -5.61 -4.19 0.37
N GLU A 29 -4.96 -5.34 0.23
CA GLU A 29 -3.58 -5.48 -0.22
C GLU A 29 -3.50 -5.37 -1.75
N SER A 30 -2.48 -4.66 -2.25
CA SER A 30 -2.16 -4.63 -3.67
C SER A 30 -1.68 -6.00 -4.14
N ILE A 31 -2.26 -6.49 -5.23
CA ILE A 31 -1.91 -7.78 -5.85
C ILE A 31 -1.10 -7.53 -7.11
N ALA A 32 0.05 -8.18 -7.23
CA ALA A 32 0.89 -8.09 -8.41
C ALA A 32 0.20 -8.73 -9.63
N THR A 33 0.30 -8.07 -10.77
CA THR A 33 -0.42 -8.43 -12.01
C THR A 33 0.49 -9.01 -13.09
N ASN A 34 1.81 -8.99 -12.87
CA ASN A 34 2.81 -9.38 -13.86
C ASN A 34 4.02 -10.12 -13.28
N GLY A 35 4.70 -10.88 -14.14
CA GLY A 35 5.92 -11.62 -13.84
C GLY A 35 5.76 -12.74 -12.82
N ILE A 36 6.87 -13.12 -12.18
CA ILE A 36 6.95 -14.30 -11.31
C ILE A 36 6.12 -14.18 -10.03
N ASP A 37 5.88 -12.96 -9.56
CA ASP A 37 5.10 -12.68 -8.36
C ASP A 37 3.62 -12.41 -8.65
N LYS A 38 3.18 -12.61 -9.90
CA LYS A 38 1.77 -12.42 -10.27
C LYS A 38 0.86 -13.24 -9.35
N GLY A 39 -0.16 -12.57 -8.79
CA GLY A 39 -1.12 -13.16 -7.86
C GLY A 39 -0.73 -13.04 -6.39
N LEU A 40 0.51 -12.64 -6.09
CA LEU A 40 0.94 -12.39 -4.72
C LEU A 40 0.55 -10.98 -4.26
N THR A 41 0.26 -10.87 -2.98
CA THR A 41 0.02 -9.61 -2.29
C THR A 41 1.34 -8.87 -2.01
N LEU A 42 1.26 -7.55 -1.83
CA LEU A 42 2.43 -6.74 -1.49
C LEU A 42 3.16 -7.24 -0.22
N PRO A 43 2.48 -7.61 0.89
CA PRO A 43 3.17 -8.20 2.04
C PRO A 43 3.89 -9.52 1.73
N GLU A 44 3.31 -10.40 0.91
CA GLU A 44 3.99 -11.66 0.51
C GLU A 44 5.24 -11.38 -0.33
N ILE A 45 5.20 -10.36 -1.18
CA ILE A 45 6.36 -9.92 -1.97
C ILE A 45 7.43 -9.32 -1.06
N VAL A 46 7.05 -8.49 -0.08
CA VAL A 46 7.99 -7.97 0.93
C VAL A 46 8.63 -9.13 1.70
N ALA A 47 7.85 -10.09 2.19
CA ALA A 47 8.39 -11.23 2.94
C ALA A 47 9.30 -12.14 2.08
N ARG A 48 9.08 -12.18 0.77
CA ARG A 48 9.91 -12.98 -0.16
C ARG A 48 11.27 -12.36 -0.43
N TYR A 49 11.33 -11.03 -0.58
CA TYR A 49 12.52 -10.32 -1.03
C TYR A 49 13.18 -9.45 0.05
N GLU A 50 12.51 -9.26 1.18
CA GLU A 50 13.03 -8.62 2.37
C GLU A 50 13.72 -7.26 2.08
N ALA A 51 14.98 -7.13 2.51
CA ALA A 51 15.81 -5.94 2.30
C ALA A 51 16.11 -5.65 0.82
N ASP A 52 16.04 -6.63 -0.08
CA ASP A 52 16.24 -6.40 -1.52
C ASP A 52 15.05 -5.64 -2.15
N PHE A 53 13.87 -5.74 -1.55
CA PHE A 53 12.68 -5.01 -1.99
C PHE A 53 12.49 -3.68 -1.25
N LEU A 54 12.57 -3.68 0.08
CA LEU A 54 12.34 -2.46 0.88
C LEU A 54 13.59 -1.56 1.00
N GLY A 55 14.77 -2.11 0.74
CA GLY A 55 16.03 -1.51 1.12
C GLY A 55 16.37 -1.80 2.59
N LYS A 56 17.65 -2.07 2.85
CA LYS A 56 18.17 -2.52 4.16
C LYS A 56 17.65 -1.71 5.36
N LYS A 57 17.75 -0.37 5.31
CA LYS A 57 17.32 0.50 6.43
C LYS A 57 15.82 0.42 6.71
N ASN A 58 15.00 0.26 5.68
CA ASN A 58 13.56 0.16 5.86
C ASN A 58 13.19 -1.22 6.38
N TYR A 59 13.80 -2.29 5.86
CA TYR A 59 13.55 -3.64 6.37
C TYR A 59 13.99 -3.80 7.83
N GLU A 60 15.12 -3.20 8.22
CA GLU A 60 15.56 -3.17 9.63
C GLU A 60 14.55 -2.47 10.56
N LYS A 61 13.82 -1.45 10.06
CA LYS A 61 12.86 -0.68 10.85
C LYS A 61 11.45 -1.30 10.86
N PHE A 62 10.99 -1.80 9.71
CA PHE A 62 9.60 -2.18 9.49
C PHE A 62 9.40 -3.68 9.25
N GLY A 63 10.48 -4.45 9.06
CA GLY A 63 10.42 -5.87 8.76
C GLY A 63 9.56 -6.15 7.52
N ASN A 64 8.55 -7.01 7.67
CA ASN A 64 7.65 -7.38 6.59
C ASN A 64 6.52 -6.36 6.33
N ASP A 65 6.41 -5.32 7.17
CA ASP A 65 5.38 -4.31 7.00
C ASP A 65 5.84 -3.29 5.95
N PHE A 66 5.05 -3.15 4.89
CA PHE A 66 5.29 -2.09 3.91
C PHE A 66 4.85 -0.75 4.51
N PRO A 67 5.75 0.25 4.63
CA PRO A 67 5.53 1.39 5.52
C PRO A 67 4.63 2.50 4.94
N LEU A 68 4.09 2.33 3.73
CA LEU A 68 3.36 3.38 3.03
C LEU A 68 2.03 2.88 2.45
N LEU A 69 1.08 3.80 2.37
CA LEU A 69 -0.17 3.63 1.64
C LEU A 69 -0.27 4.77 0.63
N ILE A 70 -0.39 4.43 -0.65
CA ILE A 70 -0.42 5.40 -1.74
C ILE A 70 -1.79 5.35 -2.40
N LYS A 71 -2.44 6.52 -2.51
CA LYS A 71 -3.81 6.65 -3.02
C LYS A 71 -3.97 7.85 -3.94
N PHE A 72 -4.88 7.74 -4.89
CA PHE A 72 -5.54 8.88 -5.52
C PHE A 72 -6.87 9.14 -4.82
N ILE A 73 -7.19 10.40 -4.59
CA ILE A 73 -8.43 10.84 -3.95
C ILE A 73 -9.15 11.78 -4.92
N ASP A 74 -10.36 11.41 -5.33
CA ASP A 74 -11.30 12.27 -6.07
C ASP A 74 -12.28 12.88 -5.06
N ALA A 75 -11.94 14.05 -4.53
CA ALA A 75 -12.75 14.76 -3.56
C ALA A 75 -13.76 15.70 -4.26
N ARG A 76 -15.01 15.26 -4.38
CA ARG A 76 -16.10 16.05 -5.01
C ARG A 76 -16.85 16.93 -4.03
N GLN A 77 -16.54 16.79 -2.74
CA GLN A 77 -17.04 17.59 -1.63
C GLN A 77 -15.88 17.87 -0.68
N ASP A 78 -16.03 18.89 0.16
CA ASP A 78 -15.07 19.16 1.23
C ASP A 78 -15.00 17.96 2.17
N LEU A 79 -13.77 17.53 2.47
CA LEU A 79 -13.51 16.42 3.38
C LEU A 79 -13.46 16.92 4.83
N SER A 80 -13.70 16.01 5.77
CA SER A 80 -13.61 16.33 7.19
C SER A 80 -12.19 16.75 7.58
N ILE A 81 -12.09 17.64 8.56
CA ILE A 81 -10.82 17.94 9.23
C ILE A 81 -10.42 16.70 10.03
N GLN A 82 -9.18 16.23 9.85
CA GLN A 82 -8.65 15.04 10.52
C GLN A 82 -7.33 15.36 11.22
N VAL A 83 -7.04 14.62 12.28
CA VAL A 83 -5.75 14.63 12.98
C VAL A 83 -5.21 13.20 12.96
N HIS A 84 -3.97 13.03 12.51
CA HIS A 84 -3.29 11.74 12.54
C HIS A 84 -2.43 11.65 13.81
N PRO A 85 -2.61 10.63 14.65
CA PRO A 85 -1.72 10.37 15.79
C PRO A 85 -0.34 9.94 15.29
N ASP A 86 0.66 10.02 16.18
CA ASP A 86 1.96 9.43 15.95
C ASP A 86 1.96 7.91 16.21
N ASP A 87 3.07 7.25 15.89
CA ASP A 87 3.24 5.81 16.04
C ASP A 87 3.10 5.33 17.51
N ALA A 88 3.31 6.20 18.49
CA ALA A 88 3.21 5.82 19.91
C ALA A 88 1.74 5.71 20.38
N LEU A 89 0.83 6.34 19.65
CA LEU A 89 -0.59 6.44 19.95
C LEU A 89 -1.50 5.73 18.94
N SER A 90 -0.95 5.19 17.85
CA SER A 90 -1.69 4.53 16.75
C SER A 90 -1.88 3.04 16.92
#